data_AF-A0AA39IB50-F1
#
_entry.id   AF-A0AA39IB50-F1
#
_cell.length_a   1.000
_cell.length_b   1.000
_cell.length_c   1.000
_cell.angle_alpha   90.00
_cell.angle_beta   90.00
_cell.angle_gamma   90.00
#
_symmetry.space_group_name_H-M   'P 1'
#
loop_
_entity.id
_entity.type
_entity.pdbx_description
1 polymer ?
#
loop_
_entity_poly.entity_id
_entity_poly.type
_entity_poly.pdbx_seq_one_letter_code
_entity_poly.pdbx_strand_id
1 'polypeptide(L)'
;MKWLLGVLLVCFAILCIQTDAYPMSVFDCYWTGCSLDRFANPASFCRHDRSPIDWNYCDGSTINELHIMSARWLALESNPETITAFMEKIGVSNAECADVYGFDDELLAFLPQPHYALILCFPDTKANLIMAHEYEKLEKEGATIPEGVFFMKQKISNACGTFALFHSLANNADKIDLGNGSFRKWLDAAWKADVDERSELLANNEDLATAHESCAQQGETDVDMNDDIEHHFICYIHHNGRLLEVDSSQKFPRDCGSTTQETLIRDAGKVCQDVMNKLGNVSFSAMALIGK
;
A
#
# COMPACT_ATOMS: atom_id res chain seq x y z
N MET A 1 56.04 55.05 -4.46
CA MET A 1 56.97 55.01 -3.31
C MET A 1 56.16 54.78 -2.04
N LYS A 2 56.51 53.73 -1.27
CA LYS A 2 56.11 53.38 0.13
C LYS A 2 54.66 52.85 0.33
N TRP A 3 54.40 51.56 0.68
CA TRP A 3 54.67 50.75 1.91
C TRP A 3 53.90 51.33 3.13
N LEU A 4 53.16 50.64 4.04
CA LEU A 4 53.03 49.28 4.63
C LEU A 4 51.57 49.10 5.17
N LEU A 5 50.91 47.93 5.23
CA LEU A 5 51.02 46.74 6.11
C LEU A 5 50.75 46.97 7.62
N GLY A 6 49.74 46.26 8.15
CA GLY A 6 49.43 46.09 9.57
C GLY A 6 48.55 44.86 9.81
N VAL A 7 49.10 43.85 10.49
CA VAL A 7 48.53 42.55 10.86
C VAL A 7 48.37 42.53 12.39
N LEU A 8 47.31 41.93 12.96
CA LEU A 8 47.40 40.94 14.05
C LEU A 8 46.03 40.33 14.44
N LEU A 9 46.00 38.98 14.44
CA LEU A 9 45.05 38.09 15.12
C LEU A 9 45.23 38.14 16.66
N VAL A 10 44.14 37.92 17.42
CA VAL A 10 44.15 37.07 18.64
C VAL A 10 42.78 36.38 18.81
N CYS A 11 42.80 35.04 18.90
CA CYS A 11 41.70 34.16 19.31
C CYS A 11 41.51 34.19 20.84
N PHE A 12 40.29 34.00 21.37
CA PHE A 12 40.07 33.23 22.60
C PHE A 12 38.63 32.69 22.70
N ALA A 13 38.52 31.55 23.37
CA ALA A 13 37.45 30.55 23.30
C ALA A 13 36.38 30.66 24.41
N ILE A 14 35.19 30.14 24.08
CA ILE A 14 34.29 29.22 24.82
C ILE A 14 34.35 29.21 26.37
N LEU A 15 33.23 29.51 27.06
CA LEU A 15 32.38 28.52 27.78
C LEU A 15 31.14 29.13 28.48
N CYS A 16 30.15 28.26 28.64
CA CYS A 16 28.75 28.38 29.06
C CYS A 16 28.45 29.09 30.40
N ILE A 17 27.18 29.50 30.59
CA ILE A 17 26.23 29.04 31.65
C ILE A 17 24.91 29.88 31.59
N GLN A 18 23.80 29.21 31.19
CA GLN A 18 22.51 29.08 31.91
C GLN A 18 21.69 30.38 32.16
N THR A 19 20.45 30.56 31.70
CA THR A 19 19.21 29.88 32.14
C THR A 19 17.97 30.52 31.46
N ASP A 20 16.91 29.70 31.33
CA ASP A 20 15.47 30.02 31.36
C ASP A 20 14.63 30.48 30.13
N ALA A 21 13.53 29.72 29.96
CA ALA A 21 12.16 30.09 29.55
C ALA A 21 11.73 30.02 28.06
N TYR A 22 10.94 28.97 27.75
CA TYR A 22 9.90 28.92 26.70
C TYR A 22 8.66 29.75 27.11
N PRO A 23 7.62 29.92 26.26
CA PRO A 23 7.60 30.34 24.85
C PRO A 23 6.68 31.56 24.66
N MET A 24 6.85 32.35 23.59
CA MET A 24 5.88 33.37 23.19
C MET A 24 5.40 33.13 21.75
N SER A 25 4.08 33.28 21.63
CA SER A 25 3.16 32.91 20.57
C SER A 25 3.27 33.76 19.31
N VAL A 26 2.83 33.13 18.22
CA VAL A 26 2.43 33.71 16.93
C VAL A 26 1.38 34.79 17.15
N PHE A 27 1.69 36.06 16.88
CA PHE A 27 0.82 37.14 16.37
C PHE A 27 1.56 38.47 16.55
N ASP A 28 2.05 39.05 15.46
CA ASP A 28 2.14 40.49 15.16
C ASP A 28 3.26 40.76 14.17
N CYS A 29 2.90 40.97 12.90
CA CYS A 29 3.58 41.90 12.00
C CYS A 29 2.74 42.09 10.73
N TYR A 30 1.83 43.06 10.78
CA TYR A 30 1.45 43.81 9.58
C TYR A 30 2.02 45.22 9.72
N TRP A 31 2.36 45.81 8.57
CA TRP A 31 2.87 47.17 8.33
C TRP A 31 4.40 47.32 8.29
N THR A 32 4.97 46.99 7.14
CA THR A 32 5.54 48.00 6.25
C THR A 32 5.64 47.41 4.84
N GLY A 33 5.05 48.11 3.86
CA GLY A 33 5.08 47.68 2.47
C GLY A 33 6.50 47.72 1.92
N CYS A 34 6.97 46.57 1.43
CA CYS A 34 8.06 46.51 0.46
C CYS A 34 7.80 45.32 -0.46
N SER A 35 7.71 45.62 -1.75
CA SER A 35 7.40 44.70 -2.83
C SER A 35 8.57 43.75 -3.14
N LEU A 36 8.18 42.51 -3.41
CA LEU A 36 8.75 41.57 -4.39
C LEU A 36 10.21 41.10 -4.25
N ASP A 37 10.27 39.78 -4.12
CA ASP A 37 11.30 38.84 -4.57
C ASP A 37 12.57 38.64 -3.72
N ARG A 38 12.80 37.34 -3.47
CA ARG A 38 13.93 36.67 -2.83
C ARG A 38 13.94 36.78 -1.32
N PHE A 39 13.59 35.69 -0.64
CA PHE A 39 14.42 35.04 0.38
C PHE A 39 13.71 33.76 0.83
N ALA A 40 14.18 32.60 0.36
CA ALA A 40 13.92 31.32 1.00
C ALA A 40 15.10 30.37 0.72
N ASN A 41 16.06 30.33 1.65
CA ASN A 41 16.75 29.10 2.05
C ASN A 41 17.41 29.36 3.42
N PRO A 42 17.33 28.41 4.36
CA PRO A 42 18.57 27.70 4.62
C PRO A 42 18.41 26.20 4.93
N ALA A 43 19.50 25.49 4.59
CA ALA A 43 20.01 24.24 5.14
C ALA A 43 19.51 22.91 4.54
N SER A 44 20.05 22.57 3.37
CA SER A 44 20.16 21.18 2.90
C SER A 44 21.51 20.57 3.31
N PHE A 45 21.45 19.37 3.85
CA PHE A 45 22.54 18.48 4.26
C PHE A 45 23.49 18.18 3.08
N CYS A 46 24.75 18.62 3.13
CA CYS A 46 25.75 18.28 2.11
C CYS A 46 26.47 16.97 2.47
N ARG A 47 26.16 15.86 1.78
CA ARG A 47 27.12 14.75 1.59
C ARG A 47 27.94 15.04 0.33
N HIS A 48 29.26 14.98 0.47
CA HIS A 48 30.21 15.13 -0.62
C HIS A 48 30.24 13.84 -1.45
N ASP A 49 29.71 13.88 -2.67
CA ASP A 49 30.22 13.05 -3.76
C ASP A 49 30.15 13.82 -5.08
N ARG A 50 31.23 13.74 -5.86
CA ARG A 50 31.48 14.55 -7.06
C ARG A 50 30.95 13.83 -8.30
N SER A 51 29.75 14.20 -8.73
CA SER A 51 29.34 14.09 -10.15
C SER A 51 28.43 15.26 -10.53
N PRO A 52 28.45 15.76 -11.79
CA PRO A 52 27.58 16.87 -12.19
C PRO A 52 26.14 16.36 -12.25
N ILE A 53 25.31 16.80 -11.30
CA ILE A 53 23.87 16.59 -11.31
C ILE A 53 23.30 17.36 -12.50
N ASP A 54 22.66 16.64 -13.41
CA ASP A 54 21.82 17.21 -14.47
C ASP A 54 20.55 17.78 -13.81
N TRP A 55 20.46 19.11 -13.73
CA TRP A 55 19.39 19.82 -13.03
C TRP A 55 18.07 19.90 -13.81
N ASN A 56 17.92 19.17 -14.92
CA ASN A 56 16.75 19.25 -15.80
C ASN A 56 15.79 18.05 -15.72
N TYR A 57 15.94 17.17 -14.72
CA TYR A 57 14.95 16.11 -14.45
C TYR A 57 14.21 16.37 -13.13
N CYS A 58 13.41 17.44 -13.12
CA CYS A 58 12.32 17.56 -12.16
C CYS A 58 11.11 16.88 -12.80
N ASP A 59 10.73 15.71 -12.30
CA ASP A 59 9.64 14.88 -12.85
C ASP A 59 8.22 15.46 -12.62
N GLY A 60 8.12 16.71 -12.18
CA GLY A 60 6.84 17.37 -11.94
C GLY A 60 6.09 16.87 -10.71
N SER A 61 6.68 15.98 -9.91
CA SER A 61 6.03 15.47 -8.71
C SER A 61 5.85 16.55 -7.65
N THR A 62 4.62 16.65 -7.12
CA THR A 62 4.32 17.56 -6.02
C THR A 62 4.94 17.05 -4.71
N ILE A 63 5.14 17.92 -3.71
CA ILE A 63 5.66 17.51 -2.37
C ILE A 63 4.77 16.41 -1.76
N ASN A 64 3.47 16.42 -2.05
CA ASN A 64 2.54 15.36 -1.65
C ASN A 64 2.82 14.03 -2.36
N GLU A 65 3.08 14.03 -3.66
CA GLU A 65 3.47 12.81 -4.39
C GLU A 65 4.78 12.21 -3.86
N LEU A 66 5.78 13.04 -3.57
CA LEU A 66 7.05 12.60 -2.95
C LEU A 66 6.86 12.06 -1.53
N HIS A 67 5.92 12.60 -0.76
CA HIS A 67 5.58 12.11 0.57
C HIS A 67 4.86 10.75 0.52
N ILE A 68 3.96 10.55 -0.46
CA ILE A 68 3.21 9.30 -0.64
C ILE A 68 4.11 8.17 -1.16
N MET A 69 5.04 8.47 -2.09
CA MET A 69 6.07 7.50 -2.49
C MET A 69 7.02 7.10 -1.34
N SER A 70 6.99 7.84 -0.22
CA SER A 70 7.72 7.55 1.02
C SER A 70 6.87 6.88 2.10
N ALA A 71 5.56 6.66 1.90
CA ALA A 71 4.71 6.03 2.89
C ALA A 71 5.03 4.53 2.97
N ARG A 72 5.48 4.08 4.14
CA ARG A 72 5.86 2.69 4.42
C ARG A 72 5.11 2.23 5.66
N TRP A 73 4.40 1.12 5.56
CA TRP A 73 3.69 0.50 6.68
C TRP A 73 4.39 -0.80 7.09
N LEU A 74 3.95 -1.41 8.20
CA LEU A 74 4.38 -2.77 8.54
C LEU A 74 3.75 -3.79 7.58
N ALA A 75 4.44 -4.90 7.32
CA ALA A 75 3.83 -5.97 6.55
C ALA A 75 2.75 -6.67 7.38
N LEU A 76 1.61 -6.98 6.76
CA LEU A 76 0.61 -7.84 7.39
C LEU A 76 1.02 -9.30 7.29
N GLU A 77 0.88 -10.02 8.40
CA GLU A 77 0.98 -11.47 8.42
C GLU A 77 -0.20 -12.09 7.65
N SER A 78 0.06 -13.15 6.88
CA SER A 78 -0.99 -13.92 6.19
C SER A 78 -1.73 -14.82 7.19
N ASN A 79 -2.45 -14.20 8.11
CA ASN A 79 -3.14 -14.87 9.21
C ASN A 79 -4.63 -14.46 9.23
N PRO A 80 -5.58 -15.42 9.13
CA PRO A 80 -7.00 -15.11 9.11
C PRO A 80 -7.50 -14.35 10.35
N GLU A 81 -6.95 -14.63 11.54
CA GLU A 81 -7.34 -13.95 12.78
C GLU A 81 -6.90 -12.49 12.75
N THR A 82 -5.66 -12.22 12.34
CA THR A 82 -5.13 -10.86 12.18
C THR A 82 -5.92 -10.05 11.17
N ILE A 83 -6.23 -10.64 10.01
CA ILE A 83 -7.00 -9.96 8.96
C ILE A 83 -8.46 -9.75 9.38
N THR A 84 -9.08 -10.72 10.05
CA THR A 84 -10.44 -10.57 10.57
C THR A 84 -10.52 -9.50 11.66
N ALA A 85 -9.55 -9.45 12.57
CA ALA A 85 -9.45 -8.38 13.56
C ALA A 85 -9.26 -7.00 12.90
N PHE A 86 -8.51 -6.93 11.80
CA PHE A 86 -8.36 -5.70 11.02
C PHE A 86 -9.70 -5.27 10.40
N MET A 87 -10.44 -6.21 9.79
CA MET A 87 -11.78 -5.96 9.24
C MET A 87 -12.74 -5.40 10.29
N GLU A 88 -12.75 -5.98 11.49
CA GLU A 88 -13.60 -5.52 12.59
C GLU A 88 -13.24 -4.09 13.02
N LYS A 89 -11.95 -3.76 13.13
CA LYS A 89 -11.47 -2.40 13.48
C LYS A 89 -11.88 -1.35 12.45
N ILE A 90 -11.93 -1.71 11.16
CA ILE A 90 -12.34 -0.78 10.09
C ILE A 90 -13.85 -0.77 9.84
N GLY A 91 -14.61 -1.55 10.62
CA GLY A 91 -16.08 -1.54 10.69
C GLY A 91 -16.80 -2.61 9.88
N VAL A 92 -16.10 -3.64 9.40
CA VAL A 92 -16.67 -4.78 8.66
C VAL A 92 -16.76 -5.98 9.59
N SER A 93 -17.98 -6.43 9.91
CA SER A 93 -18.21 -7.49 10.91
C SER A 93 -19.03 -8.68 10.42
N ASN A 94 -19.65 -8.60 9.24
CA ASN A 94 -20.48 -9.68 8.67
C ASN A 94 -19.68 -10.63 7.73
N ALA A 95 -18.35 -10.54 7.77
CA ALA A 95 -17.44 -11.39 7.01
C ALA A 95 -16.18 -11.65 7.83
N GLU A 96 -15.47 -12.73 7.51
CA GLU A 96 -14.18 -13.09 8.09
C GLU A 96 -13.26 -13.72 7.08
N CYS A 97 -12.00 -13.84 7.43
CA CYS A 97 -11.05 -14.69 6.71
C CYS A 97 -10.99 -16.07 7.37
N ALA A 98 -10.84 -17.11 6.55
CA ALA A 98 -10.55 -18.47 6.97
C ALA A 98 -9.40 -19.06 6.16
N ASP A 99 -8.59 -19.93 6.77
CA ASP A 99 -7.50 -20.63 6.09
C ASP A 99 -8.01 -21.56 4.98
N VAL A 100 -7.32 -21.54 3.84
CA VAL A 100 -7.52 -22.52 2.76
C VAL A 100 -6.40 -23.54 2.82
N TYR A 101 -6.65 -24.69 3.45
CA TYR A 101 -5.67 -25.77 3.59
C TYR A 101 -5.31 -26.46 2.28
N GLY A 102 -6.18 -26.38 1.28
CA GLY A 102 -5.96 -26.88 -0.07
C GLY A 102 -7.15 -26.61 -0.97
N PHE A 103 -6.98 -26.88 -2.26
CA PHE A 103 -7.96 -26.53 -3.31
C PHE A 103 -8.72 -27.74 -3.87
N ASP A 104 -8.53 -28.92 -3.31
CA ASP A 104 -9.35 -30.10 -3.60
C ASP A 104 -10.71 -30.02 -2.91
N ASP A 105 -11.71 -30.71 -3.48
CA ASP A 105 -13.09 -30.63 -3.00
C ASP A 105 -13.26 -31.12 -1.55
N GLU A 106 -12.39 -32.01 -1.07
CA GLU A 106 -12.45 -32.53 0.31
C GLU A 106 -12.03 -31.46 1.32
N LEU A 107 -10.93 -30.74 1.07
CA LEU A 107 -10.47 -29.66 1.94
C LEU A 107 -11.37 -28.42 1.85
N LEU A 108 -11.87 -28.10 0.65
CA LEU A 108 -12.78 -26.97 0.46
C LEU A 108 -14.15 -27.18 1.11
N ALA A 109 -14.57 -28.43 1.36
CA ALA A 109 -15.83 -28.71 2.04
C ALA A 109 -15.86 -28.23 3.52
N PHE A 110 -14.70 -27.95 4.12
CA PHE A 110 -14.61 -27.41 5.48
C PHE A 110 -14.72 -25.88 5.53
N LEU A 111 -14.60 -25.19 4.39
CA LEU A 111 -14.74 -23.73 4.33
C LEU A 111 -16.22 -23.32 4.42
N PRO A 112 -16.59 -22.46 5.37
CA PRO A 112 -17.95 -21.94 5.43
C PRO A 112 -18.29 -21.13 4.17
N GLN A 113 -19.52 -21.32 3.70
CA GLN A 113 -20.12 -20.56 2.61
C GLN A 113 -20.93 -19.39 3.17
N PRO A 114 -21.07 -18.28 2.43
CA PRO A 114 -20.59 -18.04 1.07
C PRO A 114 -19.12 -17.60 0.98
N HIS A 115 -18.45 -17.93 -0.12
CA HIS A 115 -17.10 -17.43 -0.45
C HIS A 115 -17.16 -16.13 -1.26
N TYR A 116 -16.47 -15.06 -0.84
CA TYR A 116 -16.46 -13.76 -1.51
C TYR A 116 -15.19 -13.46 -2.31
N ALA A 117 -14.04 -13.90 -1.80
CA ALA A 117 -12.75 -13.71 -2.44
C ALA A 117 -11.73 -14.76 -1.95
N LEU A 118 -10.69 -15.00 -2.74
CA LEU A 118 -9.46 -15.66 -2.28
C LEU A 118 -8.37 -14.61 -2.13
N ILE A 119 -7.69 -14.55 -1.00
CA ILE A 119 -6.49 -13.74 -0.79
C ILE A 119 -5.30 -14.70 -0.80
N LEU A 120 -4.32 -14.45 -1.67
CA LEU A 120 -3.15 -15.28 -1.86
C LEU A 120 -1.89 -14.51 -1.47
N CYS A 121 -1.02 -15.12 -0.66
CA CYS A 121 0.32 -14.63 -0.34
C CYS A 121 1.37 -15.60 -0.91
N PHE A 122 2.35 -15.08 -1.66
CA PHE A 122 3.36 -15.88 -2.37
C PHE A 122 4.65 -15.08 -2.59
N PRO A 123 5.80 -15.73 -2.86
CA PRO A 123 7.09 -15.06 -3.06
C PRO A 123 7.12 -14.25 -4.36
N ASP A 124 7.45 -12.98 -4.25
CA ASP A 124 7.32 -11.95 -5.28
C ASP A 124 8.34 -12.09 -6.43
N THR A 125 9.62 -12.29 -6.08
CA THR A 125 10.75 -12.12 -7.02
C THR A 125 10.68 -12.96 -8.28
N LYS A 126 10.21 -14.21 -8.18
CA LYS A 126 10.07 -15.09 -9.35
C LYS A 126 8.69 -15.02 -9.98
N ALA A 127 7.67 -14.70 -9.20
CA ALA A 127 6.30 -14.66 -9.66
C ALA A 127 6.05 -13.48 -10.58
N ASN A 128 6.59 -12.30 -10.25
CA ASN A 128 6.53 -11.13 -11.12
C ASN A 128 7.12 -11.40 -12.50
N LEU A 129 8.23 -12.13 -12.58
CA LEU A 129 8.84 -12.48 -13.87
C LEU A 129 7.95 -13.41 -14.71
N ILE A 130 7.29 -14.38 -14.08
CA ILE A 130 6.38 -15.31 -14.76
C ILE A 130 5.13 -14.57 -15.24
N MET A 131 4.62 -13.66 -14.42
CA MET A 131 3.34 -12.98 -14.65
C MET A 131 3.47 -11.77 -15.56
N ALA A 132 4.63 -11.09 -15.58
CA ALA A 132 4.88 -9.91 -16.39
C ALA A 132 4.59 -10.15 -17.89
N HIS A 133 4.97 -11.31 -18.42
CA HIS A 133 4.70 -11.64 -19.83
C HIS A 133 3.19 -11.71 -20.13
N GLU A 134 2.38 -12.24 -19.22
CA GLU A 134 0.93 -12.30 -19.38
C GLU A 134 0.32 -10.89 -19.34
N TYR A 135 0.75 -10.06 -18.39
CA TYR A 135 0.28 -8.67 -18.29
C TYR A 135 0.69 -7.82 -19.50
N GLU A 136 1.92 -7.96 -19.99
CA GLU A 136 2.39 -7.27 -21.22
C GLU A 136 1.59 -7.67 -22.45
N LYS A 137 1.24 -8.97 -22.57
CA LYS A 137 0.41 -9.47 -23.65
C LYS A 137 -0.99 -8.86 -23.58
N LEU A 138 -1.62 -8.88 -22.41
CA LEU A 138 -2.94 -8.31 -22.17
C LEU A 138 -2.97 -6.80 -22.44
N GLU A 139 -1.91 -6.08 -22.07
CA GLU A 139 -1.80 -4.64 -22.34
C GLU A 139 -1.77 -4.37 -23.85
N LYS A 140 -1.02 -5.17 -24.63
CA LYS A 140 -1.00 -5.08 -26.11
C LYS A 140 -2.35 -5.41 -26.74
N GLU A 141 -3.13 -6.28 -26.10
CA GLU A 141 -4.49 -6.63 -26.51
C GLU A 141 -5.53 -5.58 -26.09
N GLY A 142 -5.11 -4.54 -25.35
CA GLY A 142 -5.96 -3.44 -24.93
C GLY A 142 -6.78 -3.74 -23.67
N ALA A 143 -6.29 -4.63 -22.80
CA ALA A 143 -6.93 -4.90 -21.52
C ALA A 143 -7.03 -3.63 -20.66
N THR A 144 -8.18 -3.46 -20.02
CA THR A 144 -8.48 -2.36 -19.10
C THR A 144 -9.17 -2.89 -17.86
N ILE A 145 -9.38 -2.03 -16.87
CA ILE A 145 -10.21 -2.35 -15.71
C ILE A 145 -11.65 -2.58 -16.19
N PRO A 146 -12.27 -3.75 -15.92
CA PRO A 146 -13.65 -4.00 -16.33
C PRO A 146 -14.63 -3.04 -15.64
N GLU A 147 -15.74 -2.73 -16.31
CA GLU A 147 -16.78 -1.87 -15.74
C GLU A 147 -17.34 -2.47 -14.44
N GLY A 148 -17.50 -1.63 -13.41
CA GLY A 148 -17.99 -2.02 -12.10
C GLY A 148 -16.95 -2.65 -11.18
N VAL A 149 -15.70 -2.85 -11.64
CA VAL A 149 -14.62 -3.37 -10.80
C VAL A 149 -13.90 -2.23 -10.08
N PHE A 150 -13.80 -2.35 -8.76
CA PHE A 150 -12.97 -1.46 -7.96
C PHE A 150 -11.50 -1.89 -8.05
N PHE A 151 -10.64 -0.97 -8.48
CA PHE A 151 -9.20 -1.18 -8.62
C PHE A 151 -8.41 0.05 -8.16
N MET A 152 -7.25 -0.18 -7.55
CA MET A 152 -6.31 0.88 -7.14
C MET A 152 -4.90 0.29 -7.12
N LYS A 153 -3.90 1.10 -7.49
CA LYS A 153 -2.51 0.66 -7.54
C LYS A 153 -1.82 0.87 -6.20
N GLN A 154 -0.99 -0.06 -5.76
CA GLN A 154 -0.26 0.12 -4.53
C GLN A 154 0.77 1.26 -4.65
N LYS A 155 0.63 2.27 -3.79
CA LYS A 155 1.58 3.39 -3.61
C LYS A 155 2.20 3.44 -2.21
N ILE A 156 1.86 2.47 -1.35
CA ILE A 156 2.33 2.39 0.04
C ILE A 156 3.19 1.12 0.16
N SER A 157 4.44 1.26 0.59
CA SER A 157 5.36 0.14 0.74
C SER A 157 4.90 -0.79 1.88
N ASN A 158 5.01 -2.10 1.66
CA ASN A 158 4.57 -3.19 2.55
C ASN A 158 3.06 -3.29 2.84
N ALA A 159 2.23 -2.50 2.15
CA ALA A 159 0.78 -2.50 2.38
C ALA A 159 0.01 -3.52 1.51
N CYS A 160 0.67 -4.40 0.74
CA CYS A 160 0.02 -5.29 -0.23
C CYS A 160 -1.13 -6.12 0.37
N GLY A 161 -1.00 -6.58 1.62
CA GLY A 161 -2.08 -7.28 2.34
C GLY A 161 -3.33 -6.41 2.52
N THR A 162 -3.17 -5.12 2.85
CA THR A 162 -4.29 -4.16 2.92
C THR A 162 -4.92 -3.95 1.55
N PHE A 163 -4.10 -3.79 0.50
CA PHE A 163 -4.59 -3.61 -0.86
C PHE A 163 -5.43 -4.82 -1.31
N ALA A 164 -4.92 -6.04 -1.12
CA ALA A 164 -5.64 -7.28 -1.45
C ALA A 164 -6.95 -7.43 -0.65
N LEU A 165 -6.95 -7.12 0.65
CA LEU A 165 -8.17 -7.12 1.47
C LEU A 165 -9.18 -6.07 0.97
N PHE A 166 -8.73 -4.86 0.67
CA PHE A 166 -9.61 -3.77 0.26
C PHE A 166 -10.20 -4.02 -1.13
N HIS A 167 -9.43 -4.58 -2.05
CA HIS A 167 -9.95 -5.06 -3.33
C HIS A 167 -11.00 -6.16 -3.13
N SER A 168 -10.76 -7.10 -2.21
CA SER A 168 -11.70 -8.18 -1.89
C SER A 168 -13.03 -7.65 -1.33
N LEU A 169 -12.98 -6.70 -0.39
CA LEU A 169 -14.15 -6.09 0.23
C LEU A 169 -14.91 -5.17 -0.74
N ALA A 170 -14.19 -4.29 -1.44
CA ALA A 170 -14.80 -3.29 -2.32
C ALA A 170 -15.55 -3.91 -3.50
N ASN A 171 -15.02 -5.01 -4.06
CA ASN A 171 -15.66 -5.74 -5.17
C ASN A 171 -16.77 -6.69 -4.72
N ASN A 172 -17.03 -6.80 -3.42
CA ASN A 172 -18.15 -7.56 -2.85
C ASN A 172 -19.04 -6.68 -1.97
N ALA A 173 -19.03 -5.35 -2.16
CA ALA A 173 -19.81 -4.39 -1.39
C ALA A 173 -21.34 -4.54 -1.55
N ASP A 174 -21.78 -5.26 -2.58
CA ASP A 174 -23.19 -5.65 -2.81
C ASP A 174 -23.61 -6.89 -2.00
N LYS A 175 -22.64 -7.69 -1.53
CA LYS A 175 -22.87 -8.96 -0.82
C LYS A 175 -22.48 -8.89 0.65
N ILE A 176 -21.49 -8.07 0.99
CA ILE A 176 -20.98 -7.89 2.35
C ILE A 176 -21.50 -6.57 2.90
N ASP A 177 -22.11 -6.60 4.08
CA ASP A 177 -22.39 -5.38 4.84
C ASP A 177 -21.08 -4.81 5.41
N LEU A 178 -20.60 -3.75 4.76
CA LEU A 178 -19.38 -3.02 5.11
C LEU A 178 -19.56 -2.07 6.31
N GLY A 179 -20.74 -2.06 6.93
CA GLY A 179 -21.05 -1.19 8.06
C GLY A 179 -20.92 0.30 7.72
N ASN A 180 -20.58 1.10 8.73
CA ASN A 180 -20.42 2.57 8.64
C ASN A 180 -19.06 3.05 9.19
N GLY A 181 -18.06 2.15 9.25
CA GLY A 181 -16.74 2.41 9.80
C GLY A 181 -15.82 3.23 8.88
N SER A 182 -14.54 3.29 9.23
CA SER A 182 -13.52 4.02 8.46
C SER A 182 -13.38 3.46 7.04
N PHE A 183 -13.50 2.14 6.85
CA PHE A 183 -13.44 1.52 5.52
C PHE A 183 -14.57 2.00 4.61
N ARG A 184 -15.82 1.97 5.09
CA ARG A 184 -16.97 2.42 4.29
C ARG A 184 -16.85 3.89 3.88
N LYS A 185 -16.46 4.75 4.82
CA LYS A 185 -16.27 6.19 4.54
C LYS A 185 -15.17 6.45 3.51
N TRP A 186 -14.05 5.74 3.63
CA TRP A 186 -12.97 5.80 2.65
C TRP A 186 -13.43 5.28 1.29
N LEU A 187 -14.12 4.14 1.24
CA LEU A 187 -14.58 3.52 0.00
C LEU A 187 -15.57 4.43 -0.77
N ASP A 188 -16.49 5.09 -0.06
CA ASP A 188 -17.43 6.05 -0.65
C ASP A 188 -16.73 7.27 -1.29
N ALA A 189 -15.56 7.66 -0.78
CA ALA A 189 -14.72 8.69 -1.40
C ALA A 189 -13.88 8.11 -2.55
N ALA A 190 -13.30 6.92 -2.37
CA ALA A 190 -12.46 6.23 -3.33
C ALA A 190 -13.19 5.90 -4.64
N TRP A 191 -14.48 5.57 -4.59
CA TRP A 191 -15.31 5.36 -5.78
C TRP A 191 -15.45 6.60 -6.67
N LYS A 192 -15.32 7.80 -6.09
CA LYS A 192 -15.43 9.08 -6.81
C LYS A 192 -14.08 9.57 -7.34
N ALA A 193 -12.99 8.98 -6.86
CA ALA A 193 -11.63 9.28 -7.25
C ALA A 193 -11.17 8.39 -8.41
N ASP A 194 -10.14 8.86 -9.12
CA ASP A 194 -9.47 8.03 -10.12
C ASP A 194 -8.64 6.90 -9.48
N VAL A 195 -8.13 5.99 -10.31
CA VAL A 195 -7.40 4.80 -9.86
C VAL A 195 -6.15 5.14 -9.05
N ASP A 196 -5.46 6.21 -9.40
CA ASP A 196 -4.18 6.58 -8.80
C ASP A 196 -4.40 7.45 -7.54
N GLU A 197 -5.47 8.26 -7.49
CA GLU A 197 -5.91 9.05 -6.34
C GLU A 197 -6.46 8.19 -5.19
N ARG A 198 -7.05 7.02 -5.47
CA ARG A 198 -7.57 6.09 -4.45
C ARG A 198 -6.51 5.72 -3.40
N SER A 199 -5.28 5.49 -3.85
CA SER A 199 -4.17 5.11 -2.98
C SER A 199 -3.64 6.30 -2.18
N GLU A 200 -3.81 7.52 -2.68
CA GLU A 200 -3.49 8.75 -1.96
C GLU A 200 -4.52 9.01 -0.86
N LEU A 201 -5.80 8.77 -1.15
CA LEU A 201 -6.85 8.78 -0.14
C LEU A 201 -6.60 7.75 0.96
N LEU A 202 -6.05 6.59 0.63
CA LEU A 202 -5.67 5.57 1.61
C LEU A 202 -4.46 6.01 2.43
N ALA A 203 -3.39 6.50 1.78
CA ALA A 203 -2.16 6.91 2.45
C ALA A 203 -2.38 8.04 3.46
N ASN A 204 -3.34 8.94 3.18
CA ASN A 204 -3.69 10.07 4.05
C ASN A 204 -4.79 9.74 5.08
N ASN A 205 -5.22 8.47 5.19
CA ASN A 205 -6.25 8.07 6.14
C ASN A 205 -5.66 7.52 7.44
N GLU A 206 -5.54 8.38 8.46
CA GLU A 206 -4.97 8.04 9.76
C GLU A 206 -5.72 6.89 10.47
N ASP A 207 -7.05 6.82 10.35
CA ASP A 207 -7.86 5.76 10.99
C ASP A 207 -7.50 4.38 10.40
N LEU A 208 -7.40 4.29 9.07
CA LEU A 208 -7.06 3.04 8.38
C LEU A 208 -5.58 2.66 8.58
N ALA A 209 -4.68 3.64 8.56
CA ALA A 209 -3.27 3.41 8.86
C ALA A 209 -3.07 2.91 10.30
N THR A 210 -3.77 3.50 11.27
CA THR A 210 -3.72 3.09 12.68
C THR A 210 -4.30 1.69 12.89
N ALA A 211 -5.41 1.37 12.22
CA ALA A 211 -6.00 0.05 12.27
C ALA A 211 -5.08 -1.02 11.67
N HIS A 212 -4.43 -0.71 10.54
CA HIS A 212 -3.44 -1.58 9.91
C HIS A 212 -2.23 -1.81 10.84
N GLU A 213 -1.61 -0.75 11.35
CA GLU A 213 -0.43 -0.82 12.22
C GLU A 213 -0.71 -1.64 13.48
N SER A 214 -1.87 -1.41 14.12
CA SER A 214 -2.29 -2.17 15.29
C SER A 214 -2.45 -3.66 15.00
N CYS A 215 -2.82 -4.05 13.79
CA CYS A 215 -2.99 -5.46 13.42
C CYS A 215 -1.67 -6.11 13.00
N ALA A 216 -0.82 -5.38 12.27
CA ALA A 216 0.50 -5.86 11.91
C ALA A 216 1.36 -6.22 13.15
N GLN A 217 1.26 -5.42 14.22
CA GLN A 217 1.95 -5.68 15.49
C GLN A 217 1.34 -6.81 16.34
N GLN A 218 0.15 -7.31 15.98
CA GLN A 218 -0.57 -8.36 16.73
C GLN A 218 -0.39 -9.76 16.12
N GLY A 219 0.36 -9.87 15.02
CA GLY A 219 0.70 -11.16 14.42
C GLY A 219 1.46 -12.08 15.38
N GLU A 220 1.53 -13.36 15.00
CA GLU A 220 2.32 -14.36 15.74
C GLU A 220 3.83 -14.18 15.49
N THR A 221 4.19 -13.42 14.46
CA THR A 221 5.57 -13.15 14.06
C THR A 221 5.96 -11.69 14.30
N ASP A 222 7.20 -11.48 14.77
CA ASP A 222 7.76 -10.14 14.88
C ASP A 222 7.99 -9.56 13.48
N VAL A 223 7.56 -8.31 13.27
CA VAL A 223 7.72 -7.56 12.01
C VAL A 223 8.50 -6.26 12.28
N ASP A 224 9.57 -6.02 11.52
CA ASP A 224 10.31 -4.76 11.53
C ASP A 224 10.02 -3.95 10.26
N MET A 225 9.98 -2.63 10.41
CA MET A 225 9.83 -1.72 9.27
C MET A 225 10.92 -1.91 8.22
N ASN A 226 12.12 -2.35 8.58
CA ASN A 226 13.27 -2.49 7.68
C ASN A 226 13.41 -3.89 7.07
N ASP A 227 12.51 -4.81 7.39
CA ASP A 227 12.56 -6.15 6.82
C ASP A 227 12.43 -6.12 5.29
N ASP A 228 13.19 -7.00 4.65
CA ASP A 228 13.08 -7.25 3.21
C ASP A 228 11.90 -8.21 3.00
N ILE A 229 10.77 -7.65 2.57
CA ILE A 229 9.54 -8.41 2.40
C ILE A 229 9.58 -9.09 1.03
N GLU A 230 9.84 -10.39 1.04
CA GLU A 230 9.92 -11.20 -0.17
C GLU A 230 8.56 -11.73 -0.66
N HIS A 231 7.48 -11.51 0.12
CA HIS A 231 6.14 -12.01 -0.17
C HIS A 231 5.21 -10.89 -0.67
N HIS A 232 4.30 -11.27 -1.55
CA HIS A 232 3.33 -10.39 -2.17
C HIS A 232 1.91 -10.93 -1.98
N PHE A 233 0.97 -10.02 -1.78
CA PHE A 233 -0.46 -10.33 -1.64
C PHE A 233 -1.22 -9.90 -2.89
N ILE A 234 -2.05 -10.81 -3.40
CA ILE A 234 -3.07 -10.53 -4.42
C ILE A 234 -4.42 -11.10 -3.97
N CYS A 235 -5.50 -10.74 -4.67
CA CYS A 235 -6.77 -11.40 -4.45
C CYS A 235 -7.43 -11.88 -5.75
N TYR A 236 -8.34 -12.84 -5.63
CA TYR A 236 -9.20 -13.30 -6.70
C TYR A 236 -10.66 -13.05 -6.33
N ILE A 237 -11.39 -12.43 -7.24
CA ILE A 237 -12.79 -12.04 -7.06
C ILE A 237 -13.66 -12.60 -8.19
N HIS A 238 -14.93 -12.80 -7.89
CA HIS A 238 -15.95 -13.12 -8.89
C HIS A 238 -16.68 -11.84 -9.32
N HIS A 239 -16.57 -11.49 -10.60
CA HIS A 239 -17.31 -10.38 -11.22
C HIS A 239 -17.97 -10.83 -12.51
N ASN A 240 -19.31 -10.74 -12.59
CA ASN A 240 -20.09 -11.07 -13.78
C ASN A 240 -19.75 -12.44 -14.43
N GLY A 241 -19.60 -13.49 -13.62
CA GLY A 241 -19.26 -14.84 -14.10
C GLY A 241 -17.80 -15.03 -14.49
N ARG A 242 -16.94 -14.03 -14.24
CA ARG A 242 -15.50 -14.05 -14.52
C ARG A 242 -14.70 -14.08 -13.23
N LEU A 243 -13.61 -14.83 -13.25
CA LEU A 243 -12.60 -14.85 -12.21
C LEU A 243 -11.58 -13.76 -12.52
N LEU A 244 -11.46 -12.77 -11.65
CA LEU A 244 -10.47 -11.71 -11.82
C LEU A 244 -9.39 -11.84 -10.75
N GLU A 245 -8.15 -11.93 -11.20
CA GLU A 245 -6.98 -11.71 -10.35
C GLU A 245 -6.73 -10.21 -10.23
N VAL A 246 -6.68 -9.72 -9.00
CA VAL A 246 -6.42 -8.32 -8.69
C VAL A 246 -5.10 -8.23 -7.97
N ASP A 247 -4.09 -7.79 -8.72
CA ASP A 247 -2.76 -7.45 -8.23
C ASP A 247 -2.57 -5.94 -8.29
N SER A 248 -2.36 -5.34 -7.13
CA SER A 248 -2.22 -3.89 -6.96
C SER A 248 -0.91 -3.33 -7.54
N SER A 249 0.07 -4.18 -7.86
CA SER A 249 1.29 -3.78 -8.57
C SER A 249 1.09 -3.63 -10.08
N GLN A 250 -0.03 -4.13 -10.61
CA GLN A 250 -0.32 -4.17 -12.04
C GLN A 250 -1.17 -2.99 -12.49
N LYS A 251 -1.35 -2.86 -13.81
CA LYS A 251 -2.13 -1.75 -14.40
C LYS A 251 -3.65 -1.99 -14.37
N PHE A 252 -4.06 -3.25 -14.34
CA PHE A 252 -5.45 -3.69 -14.42
C PHE A 252 -5.59 -5.11 -13.85
N PRO A 253 -6.80 -5.55 -13.43
CA PRO A 253 -7.07 -6.94 -13.09
C PRO A 253 -6.90 -7.89 -14.28
N ARG A 254 -6.39 -9.09 -14.04
CA ARG A 254 -6.26 -10.14 -15.06
C ARG A 254 -7.49 -11.04 -15.05
N ASP A 255 -8.10 -11.25 -16.21
CA ASP A 255 -9.19 -12.23 -16.38
C ASP A 255 -8.61 -13.65 -16.46
N CYS A 256 -8.97 -14.48 -15.49
CA CYS A 256 -8.51 -15.86 -15.34
C CYS A 256 -9.52 -16.91 -15.81
N GLY A 257 -10.59 -16.50 -16.49
CA GLY A 257 -11.60 -17.40 -17.04
C GLY A 257 -12.96 -17.30 -16.34
N SER A 258 -13.80 -18.30 -16.57
CA SER A 258 -15.16 -18.32 -16.01
C SER A 258 -15.17 -18.86 -14.58
N THR A 259 -16.03 -18.31 -13.74
CA THR A 259 -16.27 -18.82 -12.39
C THR A 259 -17.71 -18.52 -11.94
N THR A 260 -18.08 -19.01 -10.76
CA THR A 260 -19.34 -18.73 -10.08
C THR A 260 -19.04 -18.40 -8.62
N GLN A 261 -20.03 -17.94 -7.86
CA GLN A 261 -19.84 -17.67 -6.43
C GLN A 261 -19.46 -18.95 -5.68
N GLU A 262 -20.10 -20.07 -6.03
CA GLU A 262 -19.91 -21.38 -5.38
C GLU A 262 -18.54 -21.99 -5.71
N THR A 263 -18.02 -21.71 -6.90
CA THR A 263 -16.80 -22.33 -7.43
C THR A 263 -15.57 -21.44 -7.35
N LEU A 264 -15.73 -20.20 -6.86
CA LEU A 264 -14.70 -19.16 -6.80
C LEU A 264 -13.36 -19.66 -6.25
N ILE A 265 -13.37 -20.22 -5.03
CA ILE A 265 -12.14 -20.65 -4.35
C ILE A 265 -11.45 -21.80 -5.11
N ARG A 266 -12.23 -22.74 -5.63
CA ARG A 266 -11.70 -23.86 -6.42
C ARG A 266 -11.10 -23.41 -7.74
N ASP A 267 -11.78 -22.50 -8.44
CA ASP A 267 -11.32 -22.01 -9.74
C ASP A 267 -10.09 -21.10 -9.59
N ALA A 268 -10.07 -20.24 -8.57
CA ALA A 268 -8.87 -19.50 -8.16
C ALA A 268 -7.73 -20.45 -7.79
N GLY A 269 -8.02 -21.52 -7.06
CA GLY A 269 -7.07 -22.56 -6.69
C GLY A 269 -6.33 -23.18 -7.87
N LYS A 270 -7.01 -23.42 -8.99
CA LYS A 270 -6.37 -23.92 -10.22
C LYS A 270 -5.36 -22.92 -10.78
N VAL A 271 -5.71 -21.63 -10.81
CA VAL A 271 -4.83 -20.55 -11.26
C VAL A 271 -3.61 -20.43 -10.35
N CYS A 272 -3.84 -20.47 -9.03
CA CYS A 272 -2.80 -20.46 -8.00
C CYS A 272 -1.82 -21.64 -8.19
N GLN A 273 -2.34 -22.86 -8.34
CA GLN A 273 -1.54 -24.07 -8.55
C GLN A 273 -0.68 -23.98 -9.81
N ASP A 274 -1.20 -23.45 -10.91
CA ASP A 274 -0.42 -23.25 -12.14
C ASP A 274 0.77 -22.30 -11.93
N VAL A 275 0.58 -21.22 -11.16
CA VAL A 275 1.65 -20.29 -10.80
C VAL A 275 2.67 -20.96 -9.87
N MET A 276 2.21 -21.64 -8.83
CA MET A 276 3.07 -22.33 -7.85
C MET A 276 3.91 -23.44 -8.49
N ASN A 277 3.33 -24.20 -9.41
CA ASN A 277 4.03 -25.24 -10.16
C ASN A 277 5.14 -24.66 -11.04
N LYS A 278 4.91 -23.48 -11.65
CA LYS A 278 5.94 -22.77 -12.43
C LYS A 278 7.04 -22.20 -11.54
N LEU A 279 6.68 -21.72 -10.34
CA LEU A 279 7.64 -21.20 -9.36
C LEU A 279 8.52 -22.28 -8.76
N GLY A 280 8.01 -23.51 -8.62
CA GLY A 280 8.69 -24.59 -7.92
C GLY A 280 8.94 -24.26 -6.45
N ASN A 281 8.06 -23.46 -5.84
CA ASN A 281 8.17 -22.99 -4.46
C ASN A 281 6.89 -23.33 -3.69
N VAL A 282 7.07 -23.83 -2.47
CA VAL A 282 5.99 -24.21 -1.54
C VAL A 282 5.64 -23.12 -0.54
N SER A 283 6.38 -22.01 -0.53
CA SER A 283 6.14 -20.88 0.37
C SER A 283 4.95 -20.05 -0.14
N PHE A 284 3.74 -20.52 0.09
CA PHE A 284 2.53 -19.73 -0.19
C PHE A 284 1.48 -20.03 0.88
N SER A 285 0.57 -19.09 1.05
CA SER A 285 -0.60 -19.23 1.91
C SER A 285 -1.82 -18.63 1.22
N ALA A 286 -2.99 -19.16 1.56
CA ALA A 286 -4.25 -18.76 0.96
C ALA A 286 -5.31 -18.63 2.05
N MET A 287 -6.08 -17.54 1.99
CA MET A 287 -7.21 -17.28 2.87
C MET A 287 -8.45 -17.02 2.03
N ALA A 288 -9.60 -17.52 2.46
CA ALA A 288 -10.88 -17.20 1.86
C ALA A 288 -11.56 -16.10 2.68
N LEU A 289 -12.04 -15.05 2.01
CA LEU A 289 -12.99 -14.10 2.60
C LEU A 289 -14.38 -14.75 2.51
N ILE A 290 -14.99 -15.01 3.66
CA ILE A 290 -16.25 -15.76 3.80
C ILE A 290 -17.29 -14.98 4.60
N GLY A 291 -18.56 -15.37 4.49
CA GLY A 291 -19.64 -14.82 5.33
C GLY A 291 -19.62 -15.37 6.75
N LYS A 292 -19.93 -14.50 7.74
CA LYS A 292 -20.22 -14.89 9.13
C LYS A 292 -21.70 -15.22 9.32
#